data_AF-A0A662NUJ9-F1
#
_entry.id   AF-A0A662NUJ9-F1
#
_cell.length_a   1.000
_cell.length_b   1.000
_cell.length_c   1.000
_cell.angle_alpha   90.00
_cell.angle_beta   90.00
_cell.angle_gamma   90.00
#
_symmetry.space_group_name_H-M   'P 1'
#
loop_
_entity.id
_entity.type
_entity.pdbx_description
1 polymer ?
#
loop_
_entity_poly.entity_id
_entity_poly.type
_entity_poly.pdbx_seq_one_letter_code
_entity_poly.pdbx_strand_id
1 'polypeptide(L)'
;MNKVIVFGLDGATWKVLKPLCDQDKLPNIKRLMTEGVFGELESTFPPVTGPAWLSMATGKNPGKTGVFDFLNRVGEQYSHEVINSSKFKDNKAYWDHLDKNGFRINIVNYPMLYPPYKINGVMISGTGAPTEEEITYPPGFRQELNKIANNYQVSLPWDTPKYRHNLDLFLRDLDKLLQKRISVNEYLLQKEWDLMVTIFSVSDYLQHVMWKYWENQLLSPELTLKFIQTWQRIDEGVGKLCSLLPSNTNILIVSDHGFGPLRGNFLINKWLAKQGFLIKKTGIR
;
A
#
# COMPACT_ATOMS: atom_id res chain seq x y z
N MET A 1 6.82 -27.26 6.51
CA MET A 1 6.13 -26.43 5.51
C MET A 1 6.96 -25.17 5.28
N ASN A 2 7.03 -24.64 4.06
CA ASN A 2 7.75 -23.39 3.79
C ASN A 2 6.92 -22.21 4.28
N LYS A 3 7.57 -21.24 4.92
CA LYS A 3 6.94 -19.98 5.29
C LYS A 3 6.80 -19.08 4.07
N VAL A 4 5.86 -18.15 4.08
CA VAL A 4 5.67 -17.18 2.98
C VAL A 4 5.61 -15.77 3.55
N ILE A 5 6.42 -14.86 2.99
CA ILE A 5 6.28 -13.43 3.23
C ILE A 5 6.00 -12.70 1.92
N VAL A 6 5.01 -11.80 1.97
CA VAL A 6 4.65 -10.91 0.86
C VAL A 6 4.94 -9.48 1.29
N PHE A 7 5.89 -8.86 0.61
CA PHE A 7 6.15 -7.42 0.67
C PHE A 7 5.36 -6.72 -0.42
N GLY A 8 4.29 -6.03 -0.02
CA GLY A 8 3.57 -5.13 -0.91
C GLY A 8 4.26 -3.77 -0.95
N LEU A 9 4.84 -3.41 -2.09
CA LEU A 9 5.37 -2.07 -2.34
C LEU A 9 4.32 -1.32 -3.16
N ASP A 10 3.48 -0.56 -2.47
CA ASP A 10 2.32 0.16 -3.02
C ASP A 10 2.76 1.12 -4.15
N GLY A 11 2.12 1.03 -5.31
CA GLY A 11 2.45 1.83 -6.49
C GLY A 11 3.85 1.61 -7.09
N ALA A 12 4.62 0.60 -6.66
CA ALA A 12 5.96 0.37 -7.17
C ALA A 12 5.95 0.00 -8.66
N THR A 13 6.89 0.58 -9.41
CA THR A 13 6.96 0.43 -10.86
C THR A 13 8.37 0.13 -11.35
N TRP A 14 8.47 -0.70 -12.40
CA TRP A 14 9.74 -1.00 -13.07
C TRP A 14 10.44 0.23 -13.65
N LYS A 15 9.69 1.33 -13.90
CA LYS A 15 10.26 2.63 -14.32
C LYS A 15 11.13 3.28 -13.24
N VAL A 16 11.03 2.84 -11.99
CA VAL A 16 11.87 3.27 -10.87
C VAL A 16 12.79 2.14 -10.44
N LEU A 17 12.25 0.95 -10.20
CA LEU A 17 13.02 -0.16 -9.64
C LEU A 17 14.17 -0.61 -10.56
N LYS A 18 13.96 -0.78 -11.87
CA LYS A 18 15.02 -1.25 -12.78
C LYS A 18 16.19 -0.26 -12.85
N PRO A 19 15.98 1.03 -13.18
CA PRO A 19 17.09 1.99 -13.24
C PRO A 19 17.89 2.08 -11.94
N LEU A 20 17.22 2.00 -10.78
CA LEU A 20 17.90 2.06 -9.49
C LEU A 20 18.65 0.76 -9.15
N CYS A 21 18.16 -0.40 -9.56
CA CYS A 21 18.91 -1.67 -9.44
C CYS A 21 20.13 -1.70 -10.38
N ASP A 22 19.98 -1.21 -11.61
CA ASP A 22 21.06 -1.14 -12.60
C ASP A 22 22.20 -0.23 -12.13
N GLN A 23 21.87 0.80 -11.34
CA GLN A 23 22.83 1.74 -10.72
C GLN A 23 23.30 1.31 -9.31
N ASP A 24 23.03 0.07 -8.89
CA ASP A 24 23.38 -0.46 -7.56
C ASP A 24 22.85 0.37 -6.38
N LYS A 25 21.73 1.07 -6.57
CA LYS A 25 21.08 1.87 -5.52
C LYS A 25 20.14 1.04 -4.65
N LEU A 26 19.60 -0.06 -5.17
CA LEU A 26 18.67 -0.96 -4.44
C LEU A 26 19.28 -2.37 -4.34
N PRO A 27 20.37 -2.56 -3.58
CA PRO A 27 21.10 -3.82 -3.56
C PRO A 27 20.26 -5.01 -3.04
N ASN A 28 19.32 -4.79 -2.12
CA ASN A 28 18.53 -5.89 -1.55
C ASN A 28 17.47 -6.40 -2.53
N ILE A 29 16.73 -5.49 -3.15
CA ILE A 29 15.77 -5.80 -4.21
C ILE A 29 16.50 -6.40 -5.42
N LYS A 30 17.65 -5.82 -5.83
CA LYS A 30 18.48 -6.36 -6.91
C LYS A 30 18.91 -7.80 -6.63
N ARG A 31 19.34 -8.12 -5.40
CA ARG A 31 19.68 -9.49 -5.01
C ARG A 31 18.47 -10.43 -5.16
N LEU A 32 17.30 -10.04 -4.65
CA LEU A 32 16.08 -10.85 -4.78
C LEU A 32 15.65 -11.07 -6.24
N MET A 33 15.84 -10.07 -7.10
CA MET A 33 15.61 -10.22 -8.54
C MET A 33 16.61 -11.17 -9.21
N THR A 34 17.87 -11.17 -8.76
CA THR A 34 18.94 -11.99 -9.33
C THR A 34 18.85 -13.45 -8.89
N GLU A 35 18.50 -13.68 -7.62
CA GLU A 35 18.37 -15.03 -7.03
C GLU A 35 16.99 -15.66 -7.26
N GLY A 36 16.01 -14.86 -7.72
CA GLY A 36 14.62 -15.27 -7.90
C GLY A 36 14.11 -15.09 -9.33
N VAL A 37 12.80 -14.86 -9.44
CA VAL A 37 12.11 -14.56 -10.69
C VAL A 37 11.37 -13.24 -10.56
N PHE A 38 11.35 -12.44 -11.62
CA PHE A 38 10.62 -11.19 -11.65
C PHE A 38 10.00 -10.95 -13.04
N GLY A 39 8.94 -10.15 -13.08
CA GLY A 39 8.23 -9.84 -14.31
C GLY A 39 7.28 -8.65 -14.15
N GLU A 40 6.78 -8.15 -15.27
CA GLU A 40 5.71 -7.15 -15.28
C GLU A 40 4.36 -7.88 -15.17
N LEU A 41 3.47 -7.34 -14.33
CA LEU A 41 2.11 -7.84 -14.14
C LEU A 41 1.13 -6.74 -14.51
N GLU A 42 0.03 -7.14 -15.15
CA GLU A 42 -1.10 -6.24 -15.42
C GLU A 42 -1.89 -6.02 -14.12
N SER A 43 -2.16 -4.75 -13.79
CA SER A 43 -3.01 -4.39 -12.66
C SER A 43 -4.50 -4.57 -13.02
N THR A 44 -5.39 -4.25 -12.10
CA THR A 44 -6.83 -4.21 -12.36
C THR A 44 -7.21 -3.01 -13.24
N PHE A 45 -8.41 -3.06 -13.81
CA PHE A 45 -9.08 -1.89 -14.36
C PHE A 45 -10.28 -1.52 -13.46
N PRO A 46 -10.27 -0.37 -12.78
CA PRO A 46 -9.22 0.65 -12.76
C PRO A 46 -7.98 0.24 -11.92
N PRO A 47 -6.77 0.76 -12.23
CA PRO A 47 -5.53 0.44 -11.53
C PRO A 47 -5.38 1.33 -10.29
N VAL A 48 -6.26 1.12 -9.30
CA VAL A 48 -6.32 1.89 -8.05
C VAL A 48 -6.09 0.96 -6.87
N THR A 49 -5.44 1.44 -5.83
CA THR A 49 -5.07 0.70 -4.61
C THR A 49 -6.20 -0.19 -4.08
N GLY A 50 -7.40 0.36 -3.89
CA GLY A 50 -8.53 -0.39 -3.35
C GLY A 50 -8.91 -1.64 -4.15
N PRO A 51 -9.32 -1.51 -5.43
CA PRO A 51 -9.64 -2.66 -6.27
C PRO A 51 -8.45 -3.60 -6.48
N ALA A 52 -7.24 -3.08 -6.65
CA ALA A 52 -6.07 -3.89 -6.99
C ALA A 52 -5.64 -4.79 -5.82
N TRP A 53 -5.53 -4.26 -4.60
CA TRP A 53 -5.20 -5.06 -3.42
C TRP A 53 -6.31 -6.08 -3.11
N LEU A 54 -7.59 -5.71 -3.16
CA LEU A 54 -8.67 -6.70 -2.96
C LEU A 54 -8.64 -7.81 -4.02
N SER A 55 -8.30 -7.46 -5.26
CA SER A 55 -8.18 -8.45 -6.35
C SER A 55 -7.01 -9.40 -6.09
N MET A 56 -5.87 -8.88 -5.65
CA MET A 56 -4.71 -9.70 -5.25
C MET A 56 -5.03 -10.61 -4.06
N ALA A 57 -5.81 -10.13 -3.08
CA ALA A 57 -6.25 -10.92 -1.94
C ALA A 57 -7.16 -12.08 -2.32
N THR A 58 -7.94 -11.97 -3.41
CA THR A 58 -9.07 -12.88 -3.66
C THR A 58 -8.98 -13.64 -4.99
N GLY A 59 -8.06 -13.27 -5.88
CA GLY A 59 -7.98 -13.81 -7.24
C GLY A 59 -9.16 -13.41 -8.13
N LYS A 60 -9.89 -12.35 -7.77
CA LYS A 60 -11.10 -11.88 -8.47
C LYS A 60 -10.87 -10.47 -9.01
N ASN A 61 -11.41 -10.17 -10.19
CA ASN A 61 -11.35 -8.82 -10.75
C ASN A 61 -12.39 -7.87 -10.09
N PRO A 62 -12.29 -6.55 -10.30
CA PRO A 62 -13.23 -5.55 -9.76
C PRO A 62 -14.71 -5.84 -10.05
N GLY A 63 -15.03 -6.40 -11.22
CA GLY A 63 -16.40 -6.78 -11.57
C GLY A 63 -16.97 -7.91 -10.72
N LYS A 64 -16.12 -8.83 -10.23
CA LYS A 64 -16.51 -9.92 -9.33
C LYS A 64 -16.50 -9.51 -7.86
N THR A 65 -15.55 -8.66 -7.44
CA THR A 65 -15.47 -8.18 -6.06
C THR A 65 -16.50 -7.09 -5.78
N GLY A 66 -16.94 -6.41 -6.82
CA GLY A 66 -17.84 -5.27 -6.76
C GLY A 66 -17.18 -4.02 -6.20
N VAL A 67 -15.84 -3.92 -6.19
CA VAL A 67 -15.08 -2.77 -5.65
C VAL A 67 -14.33 -2.10 -6.79
N PHE A 68 -14.55 -0.79 -6.97
CA PHE A 68 -13.99 -0.02 -8.08
C PHE A 68 -13.14 1.18 -7.63
N ASP A 69 -13.26 1.58 -6.37
CA ASP A 69 -12.50 2.66 -5.73
C ASP A 69 -12.57 2.45 -4.20
N PHE A 70 -12.00 3.37 -3.40
CA PHE A 70 -12.19 3.42 -1.95
C PHE A 70 -13.65 3.70 -1.55
N LEU A 71 -14.40 4.37 -2.43
CA LEU A 71 -15.83 4.65 -2.30
C LEU A 71 -16.55 4.14 -3.54
N ASN A 72 -17.50 3.23 -3.38
CA ASN A 72 -18.36 2.84 -4.50
C ASN A 72 -19.57 3.74 -4.59
N ARG A 73 -20.01 4.02 -5.82
CA ARG A 73 -21.34 4.58 -6.06
C ARG A 73 -22.39 3.48 -6.00
N VAL A 74 -23.43 3.69 -5.21
CA VAL A 74 -24.52 2.71 -5.00
C VAL A 74 -25.89 3.37 -5.14
N GLY A 75 -26.84 2.58 -5.64
CA GLY A 75 -28.24 2.97 -5.84
C GLY A 75 -28.46 3.94 -7.00
N GLU A 76 -29.73 4.17 -7.32
CA GLU A 76 -30.17 5.09 -8.40
C GLU A 76 -29.87 6.56 -8.07
N GLN A 77 -29.68 6.87 -6.78
CA GLN A 77 -29.39 8.21 -6.28
C GLN A 77 -27.89 8.55 -6.29
N TYR A 78 -27.02 7.65 -6.77
CA TYR A 78 -25.56 7.81 -6.80
C TYR A 78 -24.95 8.16 -5.43
N SER A 79 -25.46 7.53 -4.38
CA SER A 79 -24.87 7.62 -3.04
C SER A 79 -23.51 6.92 -2.98
N HIS A 80 -22.69 7.21 -1.96
CA HIS A 80 -21.38 6.59 -1.82
C HIS A 80 -21.35 5.64 -0.62
N GLU A 81 -20.85 4.42 -0.82
CA GLU A 81 -20.57 3.43 0.21
C GLU A 81 -19.06 3.37 0.47
N VAL A 82 -18.65 3.47 1.73
CA VAL A 82 -17.25 3.26 2.13
C VAL A 82 -16.93 1.79 2.08
N ILE A 83 -15.91 1.44 1.30
CA ILE A 83 -15.47 0.05 1.21
C ILE A 83 -14.62 -0.33 2.42
N ASN A 84 -14.94 -1.49 2.99
CA ASN A 84 -14.41 -1.94 4.26
C ASN A 84 -14.08 -3.45 4.23
N SER A 85 -13.61 -4.00 5.34
CA SER A 85 -13.11 -5.38 5.45
C SER A 85 -14.14 -6.46 5.15
N SER A 86 -15.45 -6.15 5.19
CA SER A 86 -16.51 -7.10 4.78
C SER A 86 -16.30 -7.58 3.34
N LYS A 87 -15.89 -6.70 2.42
CA LYS A 87 -15.64 -7.10 1.02
C LYS A 87 -14.53 -8.14 0.90
N PHE A 88 -13.54 -8.14 1.80
CA PHE A 88 -12.50 -9.16 1.84
C PHE A 88 -13.08 -10.51 2.29
N LYS A 89 -13.82 -10.51 3.40
CA LYS A 89 -14.45 -11.74 3.93
C LYS A 89 -15.45 -12.36 2.95
N ASP A 90 -16.34 -11.53 2.40
CA ASP A 90 -17.38 -11.97 1.47
C ASP A 90 -16.75 -12.56 0.21
N ASN A 91 -15.61 -12.00 -0.22
CA ASN A 91 -14.87 -12.50 -1.35
C ASN A 91 -13.90 -13.64 -1.02
N LYS A 92 -13.69 -13.97 0.25
CA LYS A 92 -12.78 -15.01 0.76
C LYS A 92 -11.35 -14.76 0.30
N ALA A 93 -10.63 -13.94 1.04
CA ALA A 93 -9.22 -13.70 0.76
C ALA A 93 -8.42 -15.00 0.94
N TYR A 94 -7.27 -15.14 0.27
CA TYR A 94 -6.47 -16.36 0.33
C TYR A 94 -6.03 -16.70 1.76
N TRP A 95 -5.84 -15.69 2.61
CA TRP A 95 -5.55 -15.90 4.03
C TRP A 95 -6.73 -16.48 4.81
N ASP A 96 -7.99 -16.23 4.43
CA ASP A 96 -9.15 -16.85 5.07
C ASP A 96 -9.19 -18.37 4.85
N HIS A 97 -8.67 -18.82 3.71
CA HIS A 97 -8.50 -20.25 3.42
C HIS A 97 -7.39 -20.86 4.25
N LEU A 98 -6.28 -20.15 4.44
CA LEU A 98 -5.18 -20.60 5.28
C LEU A 98 -5.57 -20.64 6.77
N ASP A 99 -6.30 -19.64 7.25
CA ASP A 99 -6.79 -19.57 8.63
C ASP A 99 -7.62 -20.80 9.00
N LYS A 100 -8.55 -21.18 8.11
CA LYS A 100 -9.37 -22.39 8.26
C LYS A 100 -8.58 -23.69 8.35
N ASN A 101 -7.35 -23.70 7.83
CA ASN A 101 -6.45 -24.85 7.88
C ASN A 101 -5.43 -24.76 9.04
N GLY A 102 -5.61 -23.80 9.95
CA GLY A 102 -4.81 -23.69 11.17
C GLY A 102 -3.46 -22.97 11.00
N PHE A 103 -3.21 -22.35 9.85
CA PHE A 103 -1.99 -21.57 9.63
C PHE A 103 -1.99 -20.30 10.48
N ARG A 104 -0.80 -19.89 10.95
CA ARG A 104 -0.60 -18.63 11.66
C ARG A 104 -0.34 -17.49 10.69
N ILE A 105 -1.18 -16.47 10.73
CA ILE A 105 -1.25 -15.44 9.69
C ILE A 105 -1.10 -14.06 10.30
N ASN A 106 -0.16 -13.29 9.76
CA ASN A 106 0.02 -11.89 10.08
C ASN A 106 -0.24 -11.02 8.84
N ILE A 107 -1.25 -10.17 8.91
CA ILE A 107 -1.60 -9.19 7.86
C ILE A 107 -1.33 -7.79 8.40
N VAL A 108 -0.45 -7.04 7.76
CA VAL A 108 0.08 -5.76 8.24
C VAL A 108 -0.15 -4.68 7.19
N ASN A 109 -0.99 -3.70 7.55
CA ASN A 109 -1.30 -2.52 6.75
C ASN A 109 -1.95 -2.77 5.39
N TYR A 110 -2.70 -3.85 5.26
CA TYR A 110 -3.47 -4.08 4.04
C TYR A 110 -4.51 -2.97 3.83
N PRO A 111 -4.51 -2.26 2.68
CA PRO A 111 -5.44 -1.16 2.43
C PRO A 111 -6.90 -1.58 2.55
N MET A 112 -7.75 -0.69 3.07
CA MET A 112 -9.20 -0.87 3.26
C MET A 112 -9.62 -2.01 4.20
N LEU A 113 -8.67 -2.73 4.80
CA LEU A 113 -8.93 -3.84 5.71
C LEU A 113 -9.31 -3.33 7.11
N TYR A 114 -10.44 -2.62 7.20
CA TYR A 114 -11.02 -2.09 8.42
C TYR A 114 -12.53 -2.36 8.47
N PRO A 115 -13.14 -2.71 9.61
CA PRO A 115 -12.49 -3.09 10.86
C PRO A 115 -11.68 -4.38 10.71
N PRO A 116 -10.56 -4.54 11.45
CA PRO A 116 -9.81 -5.79 11.42
C PRO A 116 -10.71 -6.93 11.92
N TYR A 117 -10.47 -8.14 11.43
CA TYR A 117 -11.26 -9.30 11.80
C TYR A 117 -10.42 -10.47 12.28
N LYS A 118 -11.11 -11.38 12.95
CA LYS A 118 -10.52 -12.58 13.53
C LYS A 118 -9.85 -13.44 12.46
N ILE A 119 -8.56 -13.69 12.70
CA ILE A 119 -7.70 -14.68 12.04
C ILE A 119 -6.81 -15.32 13.11
N ASN A 120 -6.20 -16.45 12.82
CA ASN A 120 -5.21 -17.11 13.66
C ASN A 120 -3.86 -16.38 13.60
N GLY A 121 -3.80 -15.19 14.19
CA GLY A 121 -2.59 -14.37 14.24
C GLY A 121 -2.94 -12.89 14.40
N VAL A 122 -2.19 -12.01 13.74
CA VAL A 122 -2.33 -10.56 13.89
C VAL A 122 -2.83 -9.92 12.60
N MET A 123 -3.83 -9.05 12.71
CA MET A 123 -4.27 -8.19 11.61
C MET A 123 -4.14 -6.73 12.04
N ILE A 124 -3.44 -5.91 11.24
CA ILE A 124 -3.29 -4.48 11.45
C ILE A 124 -3.85 -3.78 10.22
N SER A 125 -4.88 -2.97 10.40
CA SER A 125 -5.53 -2.24 9.30
C SER A 125 -4.56 -1.27 8.60
N GLY A 126 -4.72 -1.15 7.29
CA GLY A 126 -3.98 -0.22 6.44
C GLY A 126 -4.74 1.08 6.15
N THR A 127 -4.23 1.80 5.15
CA THR A 127 -4.83 3.03 4.61
C THR A 127 -6.32 2.87 4.36
N GLY A 128 -7.11 3.86 4.77
CA GLY A 128 -8.58 3.83 4.75
C GLY A 128 -9.22 3.48 6.11
N ALA A 129 -8.44 3.00 7.09
CA ALA A 129 -8.93 2.81 8.45
C ALA A 129 -9.02 4.15 9.22
N PRO A 130 -10.06 4.35 10.05
CA PRO A 130 -10.14 5.49 10.96
C PRO A 130 -9.04 5.40 12.02
N THR A 131 -8.43 6.55 12.35
CA THR A 131 -7.25 6.61 13.22
C THR A 131 -7.55 6.34 14.68
N GLU A 132 -8.77 6.62 15.14
CA GLU A 132 -9.15 6.58 16.57
C GLU A 132 -9.78 5.25 17.01
N GLU A 133 -10.18 4.39 16.06
CA GLU A 133 -10.89 3.15 16.36
C GLU A 133 -9.94 1.95 16.56
N GLU A 134 -10.45 0.78 16.93
CA GLU A 134 -9.61 -0.43 17.03
C GLU A 134 -9.17 -0.90 15.64
N ILE A 135 -7.87 -0.76 15.35
CA ILE A 135 -7.26 -1.09 14.05
C ILE A 135 -6.48 -2.41 14.09
N THR A 136 -6.54 -3.12 15.22
CA THR A 136 -5.85 -4.40 15.40
C THR A 136 -6.80 -5.55 15.73
N TYR A 137 -6.47 -6.72 15.20
CA TYR A 137 -6.87 -8.00 15.77
C TYR A 137 -5.61 -8.76 16.20
N PRO A 138 -5.59 -9.43 17.37
CA PRO A 138 -6.64 -9.44 18.38
C PRO A 138 -6.87 -8.04 19.00
N PRO A 139 -8.09 -7.74 19.49
CA PRO A 139 -8.36 -6.47 20.16
C PRO A 139 -7.38 -6.23 21.31
N GLY A 140 -6.93 -4.99 21.47
CA GLY A 140 -5.93 -4.62 22.48
C GLY A 140 -4.47 -4.73 22.02
N PHE A 141 -4.17 -5.43 20.92
CA PHE A 141 -2.82 -5.44 20.34
C PHE A 141 -2.34 -4.03 19.94
N ARG A 142 -3.27 -3.09 19.68
CA ARG A 142 -2.98 -1.66 19.47
C ARG A 142 -2.11 -1.04 20.56
N GLN A 143 -2.26 -1.45 21.83
CA GLN A 143 -1.42 -0.93 22.92
C GLN A 143 0.04 -1.36 22.77
N GLU A 144 0.25 -2.62 22.40
CA GLU A 144 1.57 -3.17 22.11
C GLU A 144 2.17 -2.53 20.86
N LEU A 145 1.36 -2.39 19.81
CA LEU A 145 1.72 -1.71 18.56
C LEU A 145 2.21 -0.27 18.82
N ASN A 146 1.55 0.47 19.69
CA ASN A 146 1.96 1.82 20.08
C ASN A 146 3.27 1.86 20.85
N LYS A 147 3.57 0.83 21.66
CA LYS A 147 4.86 0.72 22.36
C LYS A 147 5.99 0.40 21.37
N ILE A 148 5.78 -0.56 20.47
CA ILE A 148 6.78 -0.98 19.47
C ILE A 148 7.14 0.17 18.51
N ALA A 149 6.13 0.91 18.06
CA ALA A 149 6.30 1.92 17.02
C ALA A 149 6.35 3.36 17.55
N ASN A 150 6.40 3.56 18.87
CA ASN A 150 6.30 4.88 19.50
C ASN A 150 5.13 5.72 18.92
N ASN A 151 3.91 5.29 19.27
CA ASN A 151 2.64 5.77 18.73
C ASN A 151 2.46 5.44 17.25
N TYR A 152 1.80 4.32 16.97
CA TYR A 152 1.63 3.82 15.62
C TYR A 152 0.72 4.73 14.79
N GLN A 153 1.05 4.88 13.52
CA GLN A 153 0.27 5.66 12.56
C GLN A 153 -0.09 4.77 11.38
N VAL A 154 -1.36 4.76 10.96
CA VAL A 154 -1.85 3.94 9.84
C VAL A 154 -1.49 4.54 8.48
N SER A 155 -1.54 5.86 8.37
CA SER A 155 -1.26 6.57 7.12
C SER A 155 -0.58 7.90 7.41
N LEU A 156 0.03 8.45 6.36
CA LEU A 156 0.53 9.81 6.34
C LEU A 156 -0.43 10.62 5.45
N PRO A 157 -1.01 11.74 5.92
CA PRO A 157 -1.89 12.58 5.10
C PRO A 157 -1.03 13.44 4.15
N TRP A 158 -0.45 12.78 3.15
CA TRP A 158 0.59 13.31 2.24
C TRP A 158 0.08 14.43 1.33
N ASP A 159 -1.23 14.50 1.08
CA ASP A 159 -1.91 15.47 0.22
C ASP A 159 -2.25 16.80 0.93
N THR A 160 -1.93 16.91 2.22
CA THR A 160 -2.25 18.08 3.04
C THR A 160 -1.40 19.31 2.72
N PRO A 161 -1.93 20.54 2.92
CA PRO A 161 -1.21 21.77 2.63
C PRO A 161 0.17 21.91 3.31
N LYS A 162 0.36 21.31 4.49
CA LYS A 162 1.62 21.39 5.26
C LYS A 162 2.84 20.82 4.50
N TYR A 163 2.62 19.88 3.57
CA TYR A 163 3.70 19.25 2.80
C TYR A 163 3.95 19.94 1.46
N ARG A 164 2.98 20.68 0.92
CA ARG A 164 3.08 21.31 -0.42
C ARG A 164 4.25 22.27 -0.56
N HIS A 165 4.64 22.92 0.53
CA HIS A 165 5.74 23.89 0.57
C HIS A 165 6.89 23.46 1.49
N ASN A 166 6.88 22.21 1.97
CA ASN A 166 7.91 21.70 2.88
C ASN A 166 8.18 20.22 2.61
N LEU A 167 8.92 19.96 1.53
CA LEU A 167 9.27 18.60 1.11
C LEU A 167 10.19 17.90 2.12
N ASP A 168 11.08 18.63 2.79
CA ASP A 168 11.94 18.04 3.82
C ASP A 168 11.13 17.52 5.01
N LEU A 169 10.10 18.28 5.43
CA LEU A 169 9.14 17.82 6.44
C LEU A 169 8.38 16.57 5.97
N PHE A 170 7.95 16.54 4.71
CA PHE A 170 7.28 15.38 4.12
C PHE A 170 8.17 14.14 4.16
N LEU A 171 9.39 14.23 3.61
CA LEU A 171 10.32 13.10 3.54
C LEU A 171 10.73 12.61 4.93
N ARG A 172 10.93 13.52 5.88
CA ARG A 172 11.21 13.18 7.27
C ARG A 172 10.06 12.41 7.92
N ASP A 173 8.82 12.87 7.75
CA ASP A 173 7.66 12.21 8.34
C ASP A 173 7.36 10.88 7.63
N LEU A 174 7.61 10.78 6.33
CA LEU A 174 7.52 9.56 5.55
C LEU A 174 8.54 8.51 6.02
N ASP A 175 9.79 8.91 6.26
CA ASP A 175 10.81 8.04 6.85
C ASP A 175 10.41 7.54 8.24
N LYS A 176 9.88 8.43 9.10
CA LYS A 176 9.34 8.00 10.40
C LYS A 176 8.24 6.96 10.24
N LEU A 177 7.34 7.11 9.26
CA LEU A 177 6.30 6.12 8.98
C LEU A 177 6.92 4.79 8.54
N LEU A 178 7.92 4.81 7.65
CA LEU A 178 8.65 3.61 7.21
C LEU A 178 9.31 2.90 8.40
N GLN A 179 10.02 3.62 9.27
CA GLN A 179 10.67 3.02 10.44
C GLN A 179 9.65 2.35 11.39
N LYS A 180 8.48 2.95 11.57
CA LYS A 180 7.37 2.34 12.34
C LYS A 180 6.84 1.06 11.69
N ARG A 181 6.80 0.99 10.37
CA ARG A 181 6.41 -0.23 9.64
C ARG A 181 7.46 -1.32 9.82
N ILE A 182 8.73 -0.98 9.69
CA ILE A 182 9.84 -1.90 9.87
C ILE A 182 9.83 -2.46 11.30
N SER A 183 9.77 -1.62 12.33
CA SER A 183 9.83 -2.09 13.73
C SER A 183 8.71 -3.06 14.10
N VAL A 184 7.50 -2.83 13.57
CA VAL A 184 6.37 -3.73 13.77
C VAL A 184 6.56 -5.05 13.05
N ASN A 185 7.07 -5.03 11.82
CA ASN A 185 7.41 -6.25 11.10
C ASN A 185 8.51 -7.04 11.81
N GLU A 186 9.57 -6.38 12.29
CA GLU A 186 10.64 -7.03 13.06
C GLU A 186 10.09 -7.74 14.31
N TYR A 187 9.21 -7.06 15.05
CA TYR A 187 8.56 -7.65 16.21
C TYR A 187 7.72 -8.89 15.86
N LEU A 188 6.91 -8.80 14.80
CA LEU A 188 6.03 -9.91 14.37
C LEU A 188 6.83 -11.09 13.81
N LEU A 189 7.97 -10.84 13.14
CA LEU A 189 8.84 -11.89 12.62
C LEU A 189 9.50 -12.74 13.71
N GLN A 190 9.62 -12.22 14.94
CA GLN A 190 10.12 -12.96 16.11
C GLN A 190 9.06 -13.90 16.73
N LYS A 191 7.80 -13.82 16.30
CA LYS A 191 6.71 -14.68 16.79
C LYS A 191 6.53 -15.90 15.87
N GLU A 192 5.62 -16.79 16.24
CA GLU A 192 5.19 -17.87 15.34
C GLU A 192 4.32 -17.33 14.20
N TRP A 193 4.66 -17.69 12.97
CA TRP A 193 3.96 -17.29 11.75
C TRP A 193 4.25 -18.29 10.62
N ASP A 194 3.27 -18.48 9.74
CA ASP A 194 3.37 -19.25 8.50
C ASP A 194 3.24 -18.35 7.27
N LEU A 195 2.35 -17.35 7.34
CA LEU A 195 2.15 -16.31 6.33
C LEU A 195 2.31 -14.92 6.96
N MET A 196 3.13 -14.08 6.33
CA MET A 196 3.25 -12.66 6.62
C MET A 196 2.92 -11.85 5.36
N VAL A 197 2.00 -10.89 5.44
CA VAL A 197 1.69 -9.98 4.34
C VAL A 197 1.83 -8.56 4.89
N THR A 198 2.77 -7.78 4.36
CA THR A 198 3.03 -6.42 4.83
C THR A 198 3.04 -5.44 3.68
N ILE A 199 2.24 -4.38 3.78
CA ILE A 199 2.13 -3.36 2.75
C ILE A 199 2.85 -2.08 3.18
N PHE A 200 3.76 -1.61 2.34
CA PHE A 200 4.52 -0.39 2.49
C PHE A 200 3.94 0.71 1.59
N SER A 201 2.85 1.36 2.03
CA SER A 201 2.26 2.51 1.31
C SER A 201 3.18 3.73 1.18
N VAL A 202 4.35 3.71 1.82
CA VAL A 202 5.33 4.80 1.72
C VAL A 202 5.87 4.99 0.31
N SER A 203 5.96 3.92 -0.51
CA SER A 203 6.40 4.02 -1.91
C SER A 203 5.37 4.76 -2.76
N ASP A 204 4.09 4.51 -2.55
CA ASP A 204 2.99 5.21 -3.22
C ASP A 204 2.98 6.70 -2.84
N TYR A 205 3.03 7.01 -1.54
CA TYR A 205 3.05 8.39 -1.05
C TYR A 205 4.26 9.17 -1.58
N LEU A 206 5.44 8.55 -1.60
CA LEU A 206 6.64 9.14 -2.17
C LEU A 206 6.40 9.55 -3.62
N GLN A 207 5.88 8.64 -4.43
CA GLN A 207 5.70 8.87 -5.85
C GLN A 207 4.62 9.91 -6.12
N HIS A 208 3.51 9.92 -5.38
CA HIS A 208 2.49 10.97 -5.50
C HIS A 208 3.07 12.37 -5.36
N VAL A 209 3.97 12.59 -4.40
CA VAL A 209 4.55 13.91 -4.12
C VAL A 209 5.74 14.21 -5.01
N MET A 210 6.59 13.21 -5.29
CA MET A 210 7.93 13.42 -5.84
C MET A 210 8.12 12.97 -7.29
N TRP A 211 7.13 12.34 -7.94
CA TRP A 211 7.27 11.79 -9.31
C TRP A 211 7.77 12.83 -10.33
N LYS A 212 7.29 14.07 -10.24
CA LYS A 212 7.70 15.15 -11.15
C LYS A 212 9.21 15.44 -11.11
N TYR A 213 9.87 15.20 -9.98
CA TYR A 213 11.33 15.35 -9.82
C TYR A 213 12.06 14.13 -10.37
N TRP A 214 11.53 12.92 -10.12
CA TRP A 214 12.03 11.69 -10.73
C TRP A 214 11.99 11.72 -12.26
N GLU A 215 10.94 12.29 -12.84
CA GLU A 215 10.81 12.42 -14.28
C GLU A 215 11.75 13.48 -14.86
N ASN A 216 11.96 14.59 -14.15
CA ASN A 216 12.73 15.73 -14.62
C ASN A 216 14.05 15.85 -13.85
N GLN A 217 14.84 14.77 -13.85
CA GLN A 217 16.02 14.63 -12.98
C GLN A 217 17.02 15.78 -13.12
N LEU A 218 17.28 16.19 -14.36
CA LEU A 218 18.21 17.28 -14.68
C LEU A 218 17.76 18.65 -14.17
N LEU A 219 16.44 18.87 -14.07
CA LEU A 219 15.87 20.13 -13.58
C LEU A 219 15.80 20.19 -12.05
N SER A 220 15.96 19.07 -11.36
CA SER A 220 15.83 19.00 -9.90
C SER A 220 16.75 17.92 -9.32
N PRO A 221 18.08 18.03 -9.51
CA PRO A 221 19.03 16.99 -9.11
C PRO A 221 19.02 16.71 -7.61
N GLU A 222 18.91 17.74 -6.77
CA GLU A 222 18.84 17.58 -5.31
C GLU A 222 17.58 16.81 -4.88
N LEU A 223 16.41 17.17 -5.43
CA LEU A 223 15.14 16.51 -5.08
C LEU A 223 15.07 15.09 -5.67
N THR A 224 15.71 14.86 -6.81
CA THR A 224 15.89 13.51 -7.38
C THR A 224 16.75 12.66 -6.46
N LEU A 225 17.83 13.21 -5.92
CA LEU A 225 18.67 12.49 -4.96
C LEU A 225 17.86 12.13 -3.70
N LYS A 226 17.04 13.03 -3.17
CA LYS A 226 16.15 12.74 -2.02
C LYS A 226 15.11 11.65 -2.34
N PHE A 227 14.58 11.64 -3.56
CA PHE A 227 13.69 10.56 -4.03
C PHE A 227 14.41 9.20 -4.05
N ILE A 228 15.62 9.16 -4.62
CA ILE A 228 16.45 7.96 -4.65
C ILE A 228 16.77 7.48 -3.24
N GLN A 229 17.25 8.37 -2.35
CA GLN A 229 17.55 8.05 -0.96
C GLN A 229 16.35 7.47 -0.20
N THR A 230 15.13 7.91 -0.51
CA THR A 230 13.92 7.34 0.10
C THR A 230 13.69 5.91 -0.39
N TRP A 231 13.89 5.62 -1.68
CA TRP A 231 13.88 4.24 -2.18
C TRP A 231 14.98 3.37 -1.60
N GLN A 232 16.18 3.92 -1.38
CA GLN A 232 17.27 3.20 -0.69
C GLN A 232 16.86 2.81 0.73
N ARG A 233 16.18 3.70 1.47
CA ARG A 233 15.66 3.38 2.81
C ARG A 233 14.58 2.29 2.78
N ILE A 234 13.73 2.28 1.76
CA ILE A 234 12.75 1.19 1.54
C ILE A 234 13.47 -0.13 1.28
N ASP A 235 14.48 -0.13 0.40
CA ASP A 235 15.32 -1.29 0.07
C ASP A 235 16.07 -1.82 1.31
N GLU A 236 16.66 -0.93 2.10
CA GLU A 236 17.30 -1.26 3.39
C GLU A 236 16.30 -1.90 4.36
N GLY A 237 15.08 -1.37 4.43
CA GLY A 237 13.99 -1.94 5.23
C GLY A 237 13.63 -3.36 4.80
N VAL A 238 13.45 -3.58 3.49
CA VAL A 238 13.21 -4.92 2.92
C VAL A 238 14.38 -5.85 3.23
N GLY A 239 15.62 -5.40 3.01
CA GLY A 239 16.84 -6.16 3.31
C GLY A 239 16.94 -6.57 4.78
N LYS A 240 16.67 -5.64 5.69
CA LYS A 240 16.64 -5.87 7.14
C LYS A 240 15.59 -6.91 7.53
N LEU A 241 14.38 -6.83 6.96
CA LEU A 241 13.35 -7.82 7.24
C LEU A 241 13.71 -9.18 6.64
N CYS A 242 14.31 -9.21 5.46
CA CYS A 242 14.79 -10.45 4.83
C CYS A 242 15.87 -11.16 5.65
N SER A 243 16.77 -10.43 6.30
CA SER A 243 17.84 -11.04 7.12
C SER A 243 17.33 -11.71 8.40
N LEU A 244 16.10 -11.41 8.82
CA LEU A 244 15.43 -12.03 9.96
C LEU A 244 14.63 -13.28 9.58
N LEU A 245 14.51 -13.61 8.28
CA LEU A 245 13.69 -14.72 7.83
C LEU A 245 14.39 -16.06 8.02
N PRO A 246 13.67 -17.12 8.44
CA PRO A 246 14.18 -18.48 8.37
C PRO A 246 14.57 -18.87 6.94
N SER A 247 15.57 -19.74 6.79
CA SER A 247 16.11 -20.17 5.49
C SER A 247 15.07 -20.86 4.59
N ASN A 248 13.99 -21.41 5.15
CA ASN A 248 12.90 -22.07 4.43
C ASN A 248 11.72 -21.12 4.10
N THR A 249 12.01 -19.84 3.86
CA THR A 249 10.99 -18.82 3.57
C THR A 249 10.94 -18.48 2.08
N ASN A 250 9.75 -18.54 1.48
CA ASN A 250 9.48 -17.97 0.16
C ASN A 250 9.17 -16.48 0.30
N ILE A 251 9.85 -15.65 -0.50
CA ILE A 251 9.70 -14.19 -0.48
C ILE A 251 9.01 -13.75 -1.77
N LEU A 252 7.95 -12.96 -1.65
CA LEU A 252 7.30 -12.28 -2.76
C LEU A 252 7.40 -10.77 -2.55
N ILE A 253 7.78 -10.05 -3.62
CA ILE A 253 7.64 -8.60 -3.70
C ILE A 253 6.59 -8.32 -4.77
N VAL A 254 5.54 -7.61 -4.41
CA VAL A 254 4.40 -7.33 -5.30
C VAL A 254 4.03 -5.86 -5.23
N SER A 255 3.44 -5.36 -6.32
CA SER A 255 2.80 -4.05 -6.38
C SER A 255 1.37 -4.24 -6.87
N ASP A 256 0.47 -3.39 -6.41
CA ASP A 256 -0.93 -3.32 -6.82
C ASP A 256 -1.10 -2.61 -8.17
N HIS A 257 -0.36 -1.53 -8.40
CA HIS A 257 -0.33 -0.80 -9.66
C HIS A 257 1.04 -0.16 -9.93
N GLY A 258 1.19 0.42 -11.13
CA GLY A 258 2.36 1.20 -11.51
C GLY A 258 2.22 2.68 -11.14
N PHE A 259 3.11 3.49 -11.70
CA PHE A 259 3.10 4.94 -11.52
C PHE A 259 3.50 5.68 -12.80
N GLY A 260 3.06 6.93 -12.93
CA GLY A 260 3.32 7.75 -14.09
C GLY A 260 3.00 9.23 -13.88
N PRO A 261 3.37 10.08 -14.84
CA PRO A 261 3.13 11.51 -14.73
C PRO A 261 1.66 11.87 -14.86
N LEU A 262 1.23 12.82 -14.02
CA LEU A 262 -0.03 13.52 -14.20
C LEU A 262 0.20 14.77 -15.06
N ARG A 263 -0.18 14.72 -16.35
CA ARG A 263 -0.05 15.85 -17.30
C ARG A 263 -1.20 16.84 -17.24
N GLY A 264 -2.37 16.40 -16.80
CA GLY A 264 -3.56 17.24 -16.74
C GLY A 264 -4.78 16.45 -16.29
N ASN A 265 -5.85 17.19 -15.99
CA ASN A 265 -7.13 16.62 -15.57
C ASN A 265 -8.21 17.01 -16.58
N PHE A 266 -8.99 16.03 -17.03
CA PHE A 266 -10.19 16.29 -17.82
C PHE A 266 -11.39 16.44 -16.89
N LEU A 267 -11.88 17.67 -16.73
CA LEU A 267 -13.04 17.96 -15.88
C LEU A 267 -14.33 17.59 -16.60
N ILE A 268 -14.64 16.29 -16.67
CA ILE A 268 -15.75 15.74 -17.45
C ILE A 268 -17.09 16.43 -17.17
N ASN A 269 -17.41 16.72 -15.90
CA ASN A 269 -18.65 17.40 -15.55
C ASN A 269 -18.72 18.84 -16.09
N LYS A 270 -17.59 19.55 -16.15
CA LYS A 270 -17.54 20.88 -16.78
C LYS A 270 -17.69 20.77 -18.30
N TRP A 271 -17.05 19.77 -18.91
CA TRP A 271 -17.16 19.54 -20.35
C TRP A 271 -18.58 19.14 -20.76
N LEU A 272 -19.21 18.18 -20.06
CA LEU A 272 -20.59 17.76 -20.29
C LEU A 272 -21.58 18.91 -20.13
N ALA A 273 -21.40 19.75 -19.09
CA ALA A 273 -22.21 20.94 -18.92
C ALA A 273 -22.05 21.92 -20.09
N LYS A 274 -20.82 22.12 -20.57
CA LYS A 274 -20.53 22.97 -21.75
C LYS A 274 -21.15 22.41 -23.03
N GLN A 275 -21.25 21.09 -23.18
CA GLN A 275 -21.90 20.44 -24.34
C GLN A 275 -23.42 20.35 -24.23
N GLY A 276 -24.02 20.75 -23.10
CA GLY A 276 -25.47 20.62 -22.87
C GLY A 276 -25.93 19.22 -22.45
N PHE A 277 -25.02 18.28 -22.21
CA PHE A 277 -25.34 16.91 -21.76
C PHE A 277 -25.55 16.80 -20.25
N LEU A 278 -25.10 17.79 -19.46
CA LEU A 278 -25.26 17.82 -18.01
C LEU A 278 -25.92 19.12 -17.57
N ILE A 279 -27.08 19.00 -16.94
CA ILE A 279 -27.77 20.11 -16.27
C ILE A 279 -27.57 19.91 -14.77
N LYS A 280 -27.00 20.93 -14.12
CA LYS A 280 -26.90 20.92 -12.65
C LYS A 280 -28.29 21.13 -12.08
N LYS A 281 -28.69 20.29 -11.11
CA LYS A 281 -29.86 20.60 -10.28
C LYS A 281 -29.56 21.87 -9.49
N THR A 282 -30.37 22.91 -9.68
CA THR A 282 -30.32 24.12 -8.85
C THR A 282 -30.76 23.77 -7.43
N GLY A 283 -30.00 24.19 -6.41
CA GLY A 283 -30.46 24.16 -5.02
C GLY A 283 -29.74 23.25 -4.02
N ILE A 284 -28.67 22.54 -4.39
CA ILE A 284 -27.84 21.82 -3.40
C ILE A 284 -26.49 22.53 -3.34
N ARG A 285 -26.27 23.26 -2.23
CA ARG A 285 -24.99 23.84 -1.84
C ARG A 285 -24.04 22.75 -1.36
#